data_AF-A0A3Q4GER8-F1
#
_entry.id   AF-A0A3Q4GER8-F1
#
_cell.length_a   1.000
_cell.length_b   1.000
_cell.length_c   1.000
_cell.angle_alpha   90.00
_cell.angle_beta   90.00
_cell.angle_gamma   90.00
#
_symmetry.space_group_name_H-M   'P 1'
#
loop_
_entity.id
_entity.type
_entity.pdbx_description
1 polymer ?
#
loop_
_entity_poly.entity_id
_entity_poly.type
_entity_poly.pdbx_seq_one_letter_code
_entity_poly.pdbx_strand_id
1 'polypeptide(L)' 'MVLADLGRKITSALRSLSNATIINEEVLNAMLKEVCAALLEADVNIKLVKQLRENVK' A
#
# COMPACT_ATOMS: atom_id res chain seq x y z
N MET A 1 -10.50 13.63 -7.83
CA MET A 1 -11.45 13.03 -6.86
C MET A 1 -10.64 12.08 -6.02
N VAL A 2 -10.53 12.32 -4.71
CA VAL A 2 -9.58 11.65 -3.80
C VAL A 2 -9.65 10.12 -3.87
N LEU A 3 -10.85 9.54 -4.05
CA LEU A 3 -11.04 8.10 -4.22
C LEU A 3 -10.44 7.53 -5.51
N ALA A 4 -10.48 8.29 -6.62
CA ALA A 4 -9.90 7.84 -7.88
C ALA A 4 -8.37 7.80 -7.80
N ASP A 5 -7.78 8.76 -7.09
CA ASP A 5 -6.33 8.84 -6.89
C ASP A 5 -5.85 7.76 -5.90
N LEU A 6 -6.63 7.47 -4.85
CA LEU A 6 -6.39 6.33 -3.95
C LEU A 6 -6.44 5.00 -4.71
N GLY A 7 -7.49 4.77 -5.50
CA GLY A 7 -7.66 3.54 -6.27
C GLY A 7 -6.52 3.31 -7.25
N ARG A 8 -6.03 4.38 -7.90
CA ARG A 8 -4.85 4.32 -8.78
C ARG A 8 -3.57 3.97 -8.02
N LYS A 9 -3.30 4.62 -6.88
CA LYS A 9 -2.10 4.35 -6.06
C LYS A 9 -2.06 2.88 -5.59
N ILE A 10 -3.17 2.38 -5.06
CA ILE A 10 -3.26 0.97 -4.60
C ILE A 10 -3.10 0.00 -5.78
N THR A 11 -3.78 0.25 -6.90
CA THR A 11 -3.69 -0.62 -8.09
C THR A 11 -2.28 -0.64 -8.67
N SER A 12 -1.59 0.51 -8.68
CA SER A 12 -0.20 0.61 -9.12
C SER A 12 0.73 -0.18 -8.21
N ALA A 13 0.60 -0.03 -6.88
CA ALA A 13 1.40 -0.73 -5.90
C ALA A 13 1.24 -2.27 -6.00
N LEU A 14 0.00 -2.74 -6.20
CA LEU A 14 -0.29 -4.17 -6.42
C LEU A 14 0.24 -4.68 -7.77
N ARG A 15 0.12 -3.89 -8.85
CA ARG A 15 0.70 -4.25 -10.16
C ARG A 15 2.22 -4.35 -10.10
N SER A 16 2.89 -3.46 -9.37
CA SER A 16 4.34 -3.52 -9.17
C SER A 16 4.74 -4.80 -8.46
N LEU A 17 3.94 -5.29 -7.52
CA LEU A 17 4.15 -6.58 -6.85
C LEU A 17 3.92 -7.76 -7.82
N SER A 18 2.83 -7.75 -8.59
CA SER A 18 2.53 -8.83 -9.55
C SER A 18 3.54 -8.94 -10.69
N ASN A 19 4.19 -7.84 -11.07
CA ASN A 19 5.23 -7.84 -12.10
C ASN A 19 6.64 -8.10 -11.53
N ALA A 20 6.82 -8.11 -10.21
CA ALA A 20 8.09 -8.41 -9.60
C ALA A 20 8.36 -9.92 -9.66
N THR A 21 9.31 -10.33 -10.50
CA THR A 21 9.74 -11.73 -10.68
C THR A 21 10.34 -12.33 -9.41
N ILE A 22 10.82 -11.48 -8.49
CA ILE A 22 11.35 -11.85 -7.19
C ILE A 22 10.69 -10.93 -6.16
N ILE A 23 9.81 -11.50 -5.32
CA ILE A 23 9.22 -10.78 -4.19
C ILE A 23 10.22 -10.87 -3.03
N ASN A 24 10.95 -9.79 -2.77
CA ASN A 24 11.83 -9.66 -1.61
C ASN A 24 11.17 -8.79 -0.52
N GLU A 25 11.72 -8.84 0.70
CA GLU A 25 11.23 -8.01 1.81
C GLU A 25 11.29 -6.50 1.51
N GLU A 26 12.26 -6.04 0.71
CA GLU A 26 12.37 -4.63 0.34
C GLU A 26 11.20 -4.16 -0.53
N VAL A 27 10.84 -4.91 -1.56
CA VAL A 27 9.71 -4.62 -2.45
C VAL A 27 8.40 -4.70 -1.69
N LEU A 28 8.25 -5.68 -0.78
CA LEU A 28 7.07 -5.78 0.09
C LEU A 28 6.95 -4.56 1.01
N ASN A 29 8.04 -4.15 1.66
CA ASN A 29 8.05 -2.98 2.54
C ASN A 29 7.82 -1.67 1.77
N ALA A 30 8.35 -1.54 0.56
CA ALA A 30 8.12 -0.40 -0.32
C ALA A 30 6.64 -0.30 -0.72
N MET A 31 6.04 -1.43 -1.14
CA MET A 31 4.62 -1.51 -1.48
C MET A 31 3.73 -1.16 -0.28
N LEU A 32 3.99 -1.77 0.89
CA LEU A 32 3.25 -1.47 2.11
C LEU A 32 3.35 0.00 2.50
N LYS A 33 4.51 0.63 2.31
CA LYS A 33 4.71 2.05 2.60
C LYS A 33 3.88 2.94 1.68
N GLU A 34 3.84 2.65 0.37
CA GLU A 34 2.99 3.36 -0.58
C GLU A 34 1.50 3.22 -0.25
N VAL A 35 1.05 2.00 0.03
CA VAL A 35 -0.35 1.74 0.40
C VAL A 35 -0.73 2.43 1.70
N CYS A 36 0.13 2.37 2.73
CA CYS A 36 -0.10 3.05 4.00
C CYS A 36 -0.17 4.58 3.82
N ALA A 37 0.71 5.16 3.01
CA ALA A 37 0.68 6.59 2.72
C ALA A 37 -0.60 7.00 1.99
N ALA A 38 -1.03 6.22 1.00
CA ALA A 38 -2.27 6.48 0.27
C ALA A 38 -3.51 6.37 1.18
N LEU A 39 -3.55 5.38 2.09
CA LEU A 39 -4.63 5.24 3.08
C LEU A 39 -4.68 6.43 4.03
N LEU A 40 -3.53 6.96 4.47
CA LEU A 40 -3.48 8.15 5.31
C LEU A 40 -3.94 9.42 4.58
N GLU A 41 -3.57 9.58 3.30
CA GLU A 41 -4.08 10.68 2.45
C GLU A 41 -5.60 10.60 2.21
N ALA A 42 -6.18 9.41 2.30
CA ALA A 42 -7.62 9.17 2.18
C ALA A 42 -8.37 9.30 3.53
N ASP A 43 -7.74 9.88 4.56
CA ASP A 43 -8.28 10.05 5.92
C ASP A 43 -8.66 8.73 6.62
N VAL A 44 -8.00 7.62 6.29
CA VAL A 44 -8.18 6.35 7.00
C VAL A 44 -7.50 6.41 8.38
N ASN A 45 -8.15 5.85 9.39
CA ASN A 45 -7.63 5.84 10.76
C ASN A 45 -6.24 5.20 10.85
N ILE A 46 -5.26 5.95 11.38
CA ILE A 46 -3.87 5.50 11.53
C ILE A 46 -3.72 4.20 12.34
N LYS A 47 -4.63 3.91 13.28
CA LYS A 47 -4.65 2.63 14.00
C LYS A 47 -4.93 1.46 13.07
N LEU A 48 -5.88 1.61 12.15
CA LEU A 48 -6.22 0.59 11.15
C LEU A 48 -5.07 0.40 10.15
N VAL A 49 -4.45 1.50 9.70
CA VAL A 49 -3.28 1.44 8.81
C VAL A 49 -2.11 0.71 9.48
N LYS A 50 -1.87 0.98 10.77
CA LYS A 50 -0.84 0.28 11.55
C LYS A 50 -1.15 -1.21 11.69
N GLN A 51 -2.37 -1.57 12.05
CA GLN A 51 -2.81 -2.97 12.14
C GLN A 51 -2.70 -3.69 10.80
N LEU A 52 -3.05 -3.03 9.69
CA LEU A 52 -2.88 -3.59 8.35
C LEU A 52 -1.40 -3.91 8.08
N ARG A 53 -0.49 -2.99 8.40
CA ARG A 53 0.94 -3.22 8.23
C ARG A 53 1.47 -4.36 9.10
N GLU A 54 0.98 -4.48 10.33
CA GLU A 54 1.37 -5.56 11.25
C GLU A 54 0.80 -6.93 10.83
N ASN A 55 -0.39 -6.97 10.24
CA ASN A 55 -1.01 -8.23 9.77
C ASN A 55 -0.41 -8.78 8.48
N VAL A 56 0.21 -7.93 7.65
CA VAL A 56 0.85 -8.35 6.39
C VAL A 56 2.33 -8.71 6.59
N LYS A 57 2.94 -8.24 7.68
CA LYS A 57 4.35 -8.51 8.02
C LYS A 57 4.48 -9.79 8.83
#